data_AF-A0A1H3BXI7-F1
#
_entry.id   AF-A0A1H3BXI7-F1
#
_cell.length_a   1.000
_cell.length_b   1.000
_cell.length_c   1.000
_cell.angle_alpha   90.00
_cell.angle_beta   90.00
_cell.angle_gamma   90.00
#
_symmetry.space_group_name_H-M   'P 1'
#
loop_
_entity.id
_entity.type
_entity.pdbx_description
1 polymer ?
#
loop_
_entity_poly.entity_id
_entity_poly.type
_entity_poly.pdbx_seq_one_letter_code
_entity_poly.pdbx_strand_id
1 'polypeptide(L)' 'MRRIGRLAAVEAAFDPLPVTAEVARAWGRLASAVARRGGTPRRRQIDLTLAATAVVERVPLLT' A
#
# COMPACT_ATOMS: atom_id res chain seq x y z
N MET A 1 8.56 -8.97 -25.04
CA MET A 1 8.73 -10.03 -24.02
C MET A 1 9.37 -9.59 -22.69
N ARG A 2 10.40 -8.73 -22.68
CA ARG A 2 11.14 -8.36 -21.44
C ARG A 2 10.28 -7.83 -20.27
N ARG A 3 9.21 -7.06 -20.54
CA ARG A 3 8.32 -6.51 -19.49
C ARG A 3 7.50 -7.61 -18.80
N ILE A 4 6.94 -8.54 -19.57
CA ILE A 4 6.14 -9.66 -19.05
C ILE A 4 7.04 -10.64 -18.28
N GLY A 5 8.22 -10.98 -18.82
CA GLY A 5 9.15 -11.86 -18.13
C GLY A 5 9.61 -11.33 -16.76
N ARG A 6 9.82 -10.00 -16.64
CA ARG A 6 10.14 -9.38 -15.35
C ARG A 6 8.97 -9.40 -14.37
N LEU A 7 7.73 -9.23 -14.85
CA LEU A 7 6.53 -9.34 -14.00
C LEU A 7 6.38 -10.77 -13.44
N ALA A 8 6.45 -11.79 -14.30
CA ALA A 8 6.33 -13.18 -13.89
C ALA A 8 7.40 -13.59 -12.85
N ALA A 9 8.64 -13.10 -13.00
CA ALA A 9 9.70 -13.34 -12.02
C ALA A 9 9.40 -12.71 -10.65
N VAL A 10 8.77 -11.53 -10.61
CA VAL A 10 8.35 -10.89 -9.35
C VAL A 10 7.20 -11.65 -8.72
N GLU A 11 6.18 -12.01 -9.48
CA GLU A 11 5.04 -12.79 -8.98
C GLU A 11 5.45 -14.17 -8.43
N ALA A 12 6.46 -14.80 -9.02
CA ALA A 12 7.00 -16.07 -8.54
C ALA A 12 7.90 -15.94 -7.29
N ALA A 13 8.47 -14.75 -7.04
CA ALA A 13 9.43 -14.53 -5.97
C ALA A 13 8.81 -13.98 -4.67
N PHE A 14 7.59 -13.42 -4.74
CA PHE A 14 6.96 -12.73 -3.62
C PHE A 14 5.51 -13.15 -3.42
N ASP A 15 5.15 -13.43 -2.17
CA ASP A 15 3.75 -13.61 -1.79
C ASP A 15 3.07 -12.25 -1.62
N PRO A 16 1.93 -11.99 -2.29
CA PRO A 16 1.23 -10.73 -2.18
C PRO A 16 0.50 -10.61 -0.83
N LEU A 17 0.63 -9.44 -0.19
CA LEU A 17 -0.14 -9.10 1.02
C LEU A 17 -1.55 -8.63 0.64
N PRO A 18 -2.62 -9.20 1.23
CA PRO A 18 -3.98 -8.85 0.87
C PRO A 18 -4.39 -7.48 1.43
N VAL A 19 -5.27 -6.78 0.70
CA VAL A 19 -5.96 -5.60 1.25
C VAL A 19 -7.17 -6.07 2.06
N THR A 20 -6.98 -6.19 3.37
CA THR A 20 -8.02 -6.65 4.29
C THR A 20 -8.88 -5.51 4.83
N ALA A 21 -9.94 -5.85 5.56
CA ALA A 21 -10.74 -4.87 6.30
C ALA A 21 -9.89 -4.10 7.35
N GLU A 22 -8.86 -4.74 7.92
CA GLU A 22 -7.95 -4.09 8.86
C GLU A 22 -7.07 -3.05 8.15
N VAL A 23 -6.55 -3.39 6.96
CA VAL A 23 -5.83 -2.45 6.09
C VAL A 23 -6.73 -1.26 5.73
N ALA A 24 -8.00 -1.50 5.39
CA ALA A 24 -8.95 -0.43 5.08
C ALA A 24 -9.18 0.52 6.28
N ARG A 25 -9.25 -0.01 7.50
CA ARG A 25 -9.35 0.84 8.72
C ARG A 25 -8.07 1.64 8.95
N ALA A 26 -6.90 1.04 8.76
CA ALA A 26 -5.61 1.73 8.85
C ALA A 26 -5.50 2.85 7.80
N TRP A 27 -5.91 2.57 6.56
CA TRP A 27 -6.00 3.55 5.48
C TRP A 27 -6.87 4.74 5.88
N GLY A 28 -8.05 4.52 6.45
CA GLY A 28 -8.95 5.59 6.90
C GLY A 28 -8.29 6.52 7.92
N ARG A 29 -7.52 5.96 8.87
CA ARG A 29 -6.74 6.74 9.85
C ARG A 29 -5.66 7.58 9.18
N LEU A 30 -4.90 6.99 8.26
CA LEU A 30 -3.84 7.71 7.52
C LEU A 30 -4.42 8.80 6.60
N ALA A 31 -5.51 8.50 5.89
CA ALA A 31 -6.21 9.46 5.05
C ALA A 31 -6.74 10.65 5.87
N SER A 32 -7.32 10.40 7.04
CA SER A 32 -7.74 11.45 7.97
C SER A 32 -6.55 12.31 8.42
N ALA A 33 -5.42 11.68 8.77
CA ALA A 33 -4.20 12.40 9.15
C ALA A 33 -3.65 13.29 8.03
N VAL A 34 -3.67 12.81 6.78
CA VAL A 34 -3.29 13.61 5.59
C VAL A 34 -4.23 14.79 5.39
N ALA A 35 -5.55 14.55 5.46
CA ALA A 35 -6.56 15.61 5.30
C ALA A 35 -6.40 16.71 6.38
N ARG A 36 -6.18 16.31 7.64
CA ARG A 36 -5.95 17.25 8.75
C ARG A 36 -4.70 18.11 8.58
N ARG A 37 -3.72 17.66 7.81
CA ARG A 37 -2.50 18.41 7.45
C ARG A 37 -2.66 19.26 6.18
N GLY A 38 -3.88 19.39 5.65
CA GLY A 38 -4.16 20.15 4.42
C GLY A 38 -3.86 19.38 3.12
N GLY A 39 -3.53 18.09 3.22
CA GLY A 39 -3.28 17.25 2.05
C GLY A 39 -4.57 16.73 1.40
N THR A 40 -4.44 16.17 0.19
CA THR A 40 -5.54 15.51 -0.53
C THR A 40 -5.32 13.98 -0.52
N PRO A 41 -5.97 13.20 0.36
CA PRO A 41 -5.77 11.76 0.45
C PRO A 41 -6.03 11.02 -0.88
N ARG A 42 -7.00 11.51 -1.66
CA ARG A 42 -7.30 10.95 -2.99
C ARG A 42 -6.16 11.04 -4.00
N ARG A 43 -5.20 11.97 -3.83
CA ARG A 43 -4.01 12.02 -4.68
C ARG A 43 -2.95 10.99 -4.29
N ARG A 44 -3.09 10.35 -3.12
CA ARG A 44 -2.12 9.40 -2.53
C ARG A 44 -2.78 8.04 -2.23
N GLN A 45 -3.84 7.67 -2.96
CA GLN A 45 -4.64 6.49 -2.61
C GLN A 45 -3.79 5.22 -2.53
N ILE A 46 -2.95 4.98 -3.55
CA ILE A 46 -2.09 3.79 -3.60
C ILE A 46 -1.00 3.86 -2.52
N ASP A 47 -0.31 4.98 -2.38
CA ASP A 47 0.72 5.15 -1.33
C ASP A 47 0.15 4.92 0.08
N LEU A 48 -1.05 5.44 0.35
CA LEU A 48 -1.74 5.26 1.63
C LEU A 48 -2.18 3.81 1.83
N THR A 49 -2.54 3.10 0.76
CA THR A 49 -2.83 1.66 0.83
C THR A 49 -1.57 0.88 1.16
N LEU A 50 -0.45 1.16 0.47
CA LEU A 50 0.84 0.51 0.75
C LEU A 50 1.32 0.79 2.18
N ALA A 51 1.20 2.03 2.66
CA ALA A 51 1.54 2.38 4.03
C ALA A 51 0.61 1.70 5.05
N ALA A 52 -0.69 1.63 4.78
CA ALA A 52 -1.65 0.93 5.63
C ALA A 52 -1.36 -0.58 5.70
N THR A 53 -1.06 -1.20 4.57
CA THR A 53 -0.64 -2.61 4.50
C THR A 53 0.63 -2.82 5.33
N ALA A 54 1.65 -1.98 5.15
CA ALA A 54 2.90 -2.08 5.92
C ALA A 54 2.68 -1.95 7.45
N VAL A 55 1.79 -1.04 7.87
CA VAL A 55 1.43 -0.86 9.28
C VAL A 55 0.72 -2.10 9.85
N VAL A 56 -0.22 -2.69 9.12
CA VAL A 56 -1.00 -3.87 9.59
C VAL A 56 -0.14 -5.12 9.62
N GLU A 57 0.62 -5.35 8.55
CA GLU A 57 1.47 -6.54 8.39
C GLU A 57 2.81 -6.40 9.13
N ARG A 58 3.08 -5.23 9.72
CA ARG A 58 4.27 -4.91 10.52
C ARG A 58 5.58 -5.11 9.75
N VAL A 59 5.58 -4.73 8.48
CA VAL A 59 6.74 -4.81 7.59
C VAL A 59 7.28 -3.41 7.27
N PRO A 60 8.57 -3.28 6.90
CA PRO A 60 9.11 -2.01 6.45
C PRO A 60 8.46 -1.57 5.13
N LEU A 61 8.21 -0.27 5.00
CA LEU A 61 7.80 0.35 3.73
C LEU A 61 9.05 0.83 2.98
N LEU A 62 9.27 0.30 1.78
CA LEU A 62 10.35 0.73 0.89
C LEU A 62 9.83 1.81 -0.06
N THR A 63 10.52 2.95 -0.15
CA THR A 63 10.12 4.12 -0.95
C THR A 63 11.26 4.71 -1.74
#